data_AF-A0A7X9BDK1-F1
#
_entry.id   AF-A0A7X9BDK1-F1
#
_cell.length_a   1.000
_cell.length_b   1.000
_cell.length_c   1.000
_cell.angle_alpha   90.00
_cell.angle_beta   90.00
_cell.angle_gamma   90.00
#
_symmetry.space_group_name_H-M   'P 1'
#
loop_
_entity.id
_entity.type
_entity.pdbx_description
1 polymer ?
#
loop_
_entity_poly.entity_id
_entity_poly.type
_entity_poly.pdbx_seq_one_letter_code
_entity_poly.pdbx_strand_id
1 'polypeptide(L)'
;MRLGEKVRMSQLADKVLPLPNEIYPVILAQLNSSSIARFRSLLNAIQYERPCVNGNDIKSMGYKPGPYFAPALEALQRARLDGLVRNRQEELDFVREYLAAYEGAKESV
;
A
#
# COMPACT_ATOMS: atom_id res chain seq x y z
N MET A 1 9.85 19.10 -13.40
CA MET A 1 9.43 17.69 -13.39
C MET A 1 10.62 16.86 -13.87
N ARG A 2 11.29 16.11 -12.98
CA ARG A 2 12.49 15.34 -13.35
C ARG A 2 12.06 14.11 -14.16
N LEU A 3 12.36 14.13 -15.45
CA LEU A 3 12.24 12.99 -16.37
C LEU A 3 13.29 11.95 -15.96
N GLY A 4 12.87 10.85 -15.33
CA GLY A 4 13.78 9.75 -14.97
C GLY A 4 13.31 8.85 -13.82
N GLU A 5 12.48 9.35 -12.89
CA GLU A 5 11.89 8.48 -11.88
C GLU A 5 10.66 7.76 -12.46
N LYS A 6 10.74 6.44 -12.53
CA LYS A 6 9.59 5.58 -12.80
C LYS A 6 8.61 5.76 -11.63
N VAL A 7 7.58 6.59 -11.84
CA VAL A 7 6.59 6.91 -10.81
C VAL A 7 5.99 5.61 -10.28
N ARG A 8 6.04 5.42 -8.96
CA ARG A 8 5.52 4.22 -8.32
C ARG A 8 3.99 4.25 -8.25
N MET A 9 3.37 3.07 -8.23
CA MET A 9 1.91 2.96 -8.17
C MET A 9 1.39 3.45 -6.82
N SER A 10 2.12 3.17 -5.75
CA SER A 10 1.86 3.69 -4.40
C SER A 10 1.79 5.22 -4.37
N GLN A 11 2.76 5.91 -5.00
CA GLN A 11 2.82 7.38 -5.04
C GLN A 11 1.65 8.01 -5.80
N LEU A 12 1.16 7.35 -6.85
CA LEU A 12 -0.05 7.78 -7.55
C LEU A 12 -1.29 7.51 -6.69
N ALA A 13 -1.36 6.36 -6.04
CA ALA A 13 -2.47 5.99 -5.16
C ALA A 13 -2.61 6.98 -3.98
N ASP A 14 -1.51 7.38 -3.34
CA ASP A 14 -1.50 8.35 -2.23
C ASP A 14 -2.14 9.70 -2.63
N LYS A 15 -2.08 10.08 -3.91
CA LYS A 15 -2.69 11.32 -4.44
C LYS A 15 -4.13 11.15 -4.89
N VAL A 16 -4.50 9.94 -5.33
CA VAL A 16 -5.81 9.64 -5.92
C VAL A 16 -6.80 9.21 -4.85
N LEU A 17 -6.39 8.38 -3.88
CA LEU A 17 -7.24 7.86 -2.81
C LEU A 17 -7.96 8.92 -1.95
N PRO A 18 -7.35 10.08 -1.64
CA PRO A 18 -8.03 11.13 -0.88
C PRO A 18 -9.11 11.87 -1.68
N LEU A 19 -9.17 11.69 -3.00
CA LEU A 19 -10.12 12.40 -3.84
C LEU A 19 -11.50 11.72 -3.80
N PRO A 20 -12.60 12.49 -3.84
CA PRO A 20 -13.92 11.94 -4.05
C PRO A 20 -14.01 11.16 -5.37
N ASN A 21 -14.79 10.08 -5.39
CA ASN A 21 -14.89 9.20 -6.56
C ASN A 21 -15.44 9.92 -7.80
N GLU A 22 -16.21 11.00 -7.62
CA GLU A 22 -16.76 11.85 -8.69
C GLU A 22 -15.66 12.59 -9.48
N ILE A 23 -14.45 12.69 -8.92
CA ILE A 23 -13.31 13.34 -9.57
C ILE A 23 -12.64 12.41 -10.59
N TYR A 24 -12.75 11.08 -10.45
CA TYR A 24 -12.07 10.13 -11.34
C TYR A 24 -12.51 10.24 -12.82
N PRO A 25 -13.81 10.37 -13.14
CA PRO A 25 -14.26 10.60 -14.52
C PRO A 25 -13.71 11.90 -15.12
N VAL A 26 -13.61 12.97 -14.31
CA VAL A 26 -13.05 14.26 -14.73
C VAL A 26 -11.57 14.12 -15.08
N ILE A 27 -10.80 13.40 -14.26
CA ILE A 27 -9.39 13.08 -14.54
C ILE A 27 -9.31 12.29 -15.85
N LEU A 28 -10.09 11.21 -16.00
CA LEU A 28 -10.09 10.37 -17.21
C LEU A 28 -10.38 11.16 -18.48
N ALA A 29 -11.31 12.12 -18.43
CA ALA A 29 -11.67 12.96 -19.57
C ALA A 29 -10.54 13.90 -20.03
N GLN A 30 -9.59 14.23 -19.15
CA GLN A 30 -8.47 15.13 -19.44
C GLN A 30 -7.18 14.41 -19.85
N LEU A 31 -7.14 13.08 -19.75
CA LEU A 31 -5.94 12.28 -20.05
C LEU A 31 -5.86 11.86 -21.51
N ASN A 32 -4.63 11.74 -22.04
CA ASN A 32 -4.37 11.11 -23.34
C ASN A 32 -4.48 9.57 -23.24
N SER A 33 -4.52 8.88 -24.38
CA SER A 33 -4.74 7.42 -24.46
C SER A 33 -3.73 6.60 -23.63
N SER A 34 -2.46 7.02 -23.58
CA SER A 34 -1.42 6.33 -22.79
C SER A 34 -1.61 6.55 -21.28
N SER A 35 -2.03 7.75 -20.87
CA SER A 35 -2.30 8.09 -19.48
C SER A 35 -3.62 7.49 -18.99
N ILE A 36 -4.63 7.36 -19.84
CA ILE A 36 -5.89 6.66 -19.53
C ILE A 36 -5.61 5.20 -19.15
N ALA A 37 -4.81 4.50 -19.95
CA ALA A 37 -4.44 3.11 -19.66
C ALA A 37 -3.76 3.00 -18.29
N ARG A 38 -2.78 3.88 -18.00
CA ARG A 38 -2.09 3.91 -16.70
C ARG A 38 -3.03 4.21 -15.54
N PHE A 39 -3.93 5.18 -15.67
CA PHE A 39 -4.89 5.54 -14.63
C PHE A 39 -5.89 4.41 -14.37
N ARG A 40 -6.34 3.70 -15.42
CA ARG A 40 -7.16 2.50 -15.27
C ARG A 40 -6.40 1.37 -14.56
N SER A 41 -5.12 1.15 -14.89
CA SER A 41 -4.29 0.19 -14.17
C SER A 41 -4.12 0.55 -12.71
N LEU A 42 -4.01 1.85 -12.38
CA LEU A 42 -3.96 2.33 -11.01
C LEU A 42 -5.25 2.02 -10.24
N LEU A 43 -6.41 2.35 -10.81
CA LEU A 43 -7.70 2.06 -10.18
C LEU A 43 -7.90 0.55 -9.96
N ASN A 44 -7.51 -0.28 -10.93
CA ASN A 44 -7.53 -1.73 -10.77
C ASN A 44 -6.58 -2.20 -9.66
N ALA A 45 -5.36 -1.70 -9.61
CA ALA A 45 -4.40 -2.06 -8.56
C ALA A 45 -4.95 -1.69 -7.17
N ILE A 46 -5.50 -0.48 -7.00
CA ILE A 46 -6.12 -0.06 -5.75
C ILE A 46 -7.29 -0.97 -5.34
N GLN A 47 -8.07 -1.44 -6.32
CA GLN A 47 -9.24 -2.28 -6.07
C GLN A 47 -8.85 -3.72 -5.72
N TYR A 48 -7.88 -4.31 -6.42
CA TYR A 48 -7.61 -5.75 -6.38
C TYR A 48 -6.31 -6.14 -5.66
N GLU A 49 -5.31 -5.26 -5.59
CA GLU A 49 -4.03 -5.52 -4.91
C GLU A 49 -4.10 -5.10 -3.44
N ARG A 50 -5.11 -5.62 -2.72
CA ARG A 50 -5.22 -5.43 -1.27
C ARG A 50 -4.42 -6.49 -0.54
N PRO A 51 -3.65 -6.13 0.49
CA PRO A 51 -2.95 -7.12 1.30
C PRO A 51 -3.94 -8.07 1.99
N CYS A 52 -3.54 -9.33 2.08
CA CYS A 52 -4.28 -10.38 2.79
C CYS A 52 -4.07 -10.29 4.30
N VAL A 53 -2.89 -9.82 4.73
CA VAL A 53 -2.53 -9.59 6.13
C VAL A 53 -3.27 -8.37 6.70
N ASN A 54 -3.90 -8.56 7.85
CA ASN A 54 -4.61 -7.50 8.59
C ASN A 54 -4.09 -7.40 10.04
N GLY A 55 -4.62 -6.44 10.80
CA GLY A 55 -4.19 -6.22 12.19
C GLY A 55 -4.37 -7.42 13.13
N ASN A 56 -5.31 -8.34 12.86
CA ASN A 56 -5.44 -9.56 13.67
C ASN A 56 -4.31 -10.54 13.40
N ASP A 57 -3.84 -10.66 12.14
CA ASP A 57 -2.65 -11.45 11.82
C ASP A 57 -1.42 -10.90 12.57
N ILE A 58 -1.31 -9.57 12.67
CA ILE A 58 -0.23 -8.92 13.42
C ILE A 58 -0.30 -9.27 14.92
N LYS A 59 -1.50 -9.28 15.51
CA LYS A 59 -1.68 -9.75 16.90
C LYS A 59 -1.29 -11.22 17.06
N SER A 60 -1.69 -12.08 16.12
CA SER A 60 -1.35 -13.51 16.13
C SER A 60 0.16 -13.77 16.00
N MET A 61 0.92 -12.83 15.43
CA MET A 61 2.39 -12.88 15.41
C MET A 61 3.05 -12.51 16.76
N GLY A 62 2.27 -12.15 17.78
CA GLY A 62 2.77 -11.82 19.12
C GLY A 62 3.01 -10.32 19.36
N TYR A 63 2.63 -9.45 18.43
CA TYR A 63 2.73 -7.99 18.61
C TYR A 63 1.49 -7.44 19.33
N LYS A 64 1.71 -6.51 20.25
CA LYS A 64 0.61 -5.82 20.95
C LYS A 64 -0.03 -4.77 20.02
N PRO A 65 -1.36 -4.60 20.02
CA PRO A 65 -1.98 -3.52 19.26
C PRO A 65 -1.50 -2.16 19.76
N GLY A 66 -1.10 -1.29 18.84
CA GLY A 66 -0.58 0.03 19.15
C GLY A 66 -0.57 0.95 17.94
N PRO A 67 -0.12 2.22 18.10
CA PRO A 67 -0.12 3.23 17.04
C PRO A 67 0.76 2.86 15.83
N TYR A 68 1.62 1.84 15.96
CA TYR A 68 2.49 1.33 14.90
C TYR A 68 1.83 0.32 13.96
N PHE A 69 0.64 -0.22 14.30
CA PHE A 69 -0.08 -1.16 13.43
C PHE A 69 -0.58 -0.49 12.15
N ALA A 70 -1.19 0.70 12.27
CA ALA A 70 -1.71 1.42 11.11
C ALA A 70 -0.59 1.78 10.11
N PRO A 71 0.53 2.40 10.54
CA PRO A 71 1.69 2.62 9.66
C PRO A 71 2.24 1.35 9.02
N ALA A 72 2.28 0.23 9.75
CA ALA A 72 2.75 -1.04 9.19
C ALA A 72 1.82 -1.58 8.08
N LEU A 73 0.50 -1.50 8.29
CA LEU A 73 -0.49 -1.92 7.29
C LEU A 73 -0.52 -0.98 6.08
N GLU A 74 -0.35 0.33 6.28
CA GLU A 74 -0.19 1.31 5.20
C GLU A 74 1.08 1.05 4.39
N ALA A 75 2.21 0.80 5.06
CA ALA A 75 3.46 0.43 4.40
C ALA A 75 3.32 -0.86 3.60
N LEU A 76 2.63 -1.86 4.16
CA LEU A 76 2.34 -3.11 3.47
C LEU A 76 1.47 -2.88 2.22
N GLN A 77 0.44 -2.04 2.33
CA GLN A 77 -0.42 -1.69 1.20
C GLN A 77 0.37 -1.01 0.07
N ARG A 78 1.29 -0.10 0.41
CA ARG A 78 2.20 0.51 -0.58
C ARG A 78 3.13 -0.51 -1.22
N ALA A 79 3.72 -1.41 -0.42
CA ALA A 79 4.59 -2.47 -0.91
C ALA A 79 3.84 -3.42 -1.86
N ARG A 80 2.58 -3.72 -1.58
CA ARG A 80 1.70 -4.51 -2.44
C ARG A 80 1.42 -3.82 -3.77
N LEU A 81 1.03 -2.54 -3.74
CA LEU A 81 0.78 -1.72 -4.94
C LEU A 81 2.03 -1.60 -5.83
N ASP A 82 3.22 -1.56 -5.22
CA ASP A 82 4.49 -1.50 -5.93
C ASP A 82 5.00 -2.87 -6.38
N GLY A 83 4.26 -3.96 -6.06
CA GLY A 83 4.58 -5.33 -6.45
C GLY A 83 5.80 -5.92 -5.73
N LEU A 84 6.19 -5.33 -4.60
CA LEU A 84 7.29 -5.79 -3.74
C LEU A 84 6.92 -7.04 -2.95
N VAL A 85 5.63 -7.18 -2.62
CA VAL A 85 5.06 -8.38 -1.98
C VAL A 85 3.88 -8.87 -2.81
N ARG A 86 3.71 -10.19 -2.91
CA ARG A 86 2.76 -10.84 -3.83
C ARG A 86 1.95 -11.96 -3.18
N ASN A 87 2.41 -12.50 -2.07
CA ASN A 87 1.70 -13.57 -1.36
C ASN A 87 1.66 -13.31 0.15
N ARG A 88 0.78 -14.04 0.84
CA ARG A 88 0.57 -13.88 2.29
C ARG A 88 1.86 -14.06 3.10
N GLN A 89 2.76 -14.96 2.71
CA GLN A 89 4.00 -15.18 3.44
C GLN A 89 4.93 -13.97 3.35
N GLU A 90 5.14 -13.43 2.14
CA GLU A 90 5.90 -12.21 1.92
C GLU A 90 5.31 -11.01 2.68
N GLU A 91 3.98 -10.91 2.74
CA GLU A 91 3.31 -9.86 3.50
C GLU A 91 3.57 -9.96 5.02
N LEU A 92 3.52 -11.17 5.58
CA LEU A 92 3.83 -11.42 6.99
C LEU A 92 5.29 -11.11 7.31
N ASP A 93 6.20 -11.49 6.41
CA ASP A 93 7.63 -11.24 6.57
C ASP A 93 7.94 -9.74 6.50
N PHE A 94 7.32 -9.02 5.55
CA PHE A 94 7.41 -7.57 5.43
C PHE A 94 6.93 -6.86 6.71
N VAL A 95 5.76 -7.24 7.23
CA VAL A 95 5.24 -6.63 8.46
C VAL A 95 6.12 -6.95 9.66
N ARG A 96 6.65 -8.17 9.75
CA ARG A 96 7.57 -8.56 10.82
C ARG A 96 8.84 -7.73 10.81
N GLU A 97 9.43 -7.52 9.64
CA GLU A 97 10.61 -6.67 9.45
C GLU A 97 10.30 -5.21 9.79
N TYR A 98 9.19 -4.68 9.28
CA TYR A 98 8.75 -3.32 9.56
C TYR A 98 8.56 -3.07 11.07
N LEU A 99 7.95 -4.01 11.78
CA LEU A 99 7.70 -3.92 13.22
C LEU A 99 8.92 -4.23 14.07
N ALA A 100 9.88 -5.01 13.59
CA ALA A 100 11.14 -5.27 14.30
C ALA A 100 11.98 -3.99 14.45
N ALA A 101 11.86 -3.05 13.52
CA ALA A 101 12.48 -1.73 13.62
C ALA A 101 11.86 -0.81 14.69
N TYR A 102 10.71 -1.17 15.26
CA TYR A 102 10.08 -0.47 16.37
C TYR A 102 10.47 -1.13 17.71
N GLU A 103 11.40 -0.52 18.46
CA GLU A 103 12.02 -1.00 19.71
C GLU A 103 11.07 -1.26 20.92
N GLY A 104 9.75 -1.34 20.74
CA GLY A 104 8.79 -1.60 21.82
C GLY A 104 7.67 -2.58 21.47
N ALA A 105 7.75 -3.27 20.34
CA ALA A 105 6.62 -4.04 19.81
C ALA A 105 6.64 -5.54 20.20
N LYS A 106 7.78 -6.09 20.64
CA LYS A 106 7.88 -7.46 21.18
C LYS A 106 8.05 -7.40 22.70
N GLU A 107 7.19 -8.11 23.43
CA GLU A 107 7.45 -8.36 24.85
C GLU A 107 8.74 -9.15 24.99
N SER A 108 9.61 -8.65 25.86
CA SER A 108 10.65 -9.40 26.54
C SER A 108 10.07 -10.68 27.12
N VAL A 109 10.61 -11.83 26.72
CA VAL A 109 10.54 -13.07 27.51
C VAL A 109 11.88 -13.24 28.19
#